data_AF-A0A9E4TQP8-F1
#
_entry.id   AF-A0A9E4TQP8-F1
#
_cell.length_a   1.000
_cell.length_b   1.000
_cell.length_c   1.000
_cell.angle_alpha   90.00
_cell.angle_beta   90.00
_cell.angle_gamma   90.00
#
_symmetry.space_group_name_H-M   'P 1'
#
loop_
_entity.id
_entity.type
_entity.pdbx_description
1 polymer ?
#
loop_
_entity_poly.entity_id
_entity_poly.type
_entity_poly.pdbx_seq_one_letter_code
_entity_poly.pdbx_strand_id
1 'polypeptide(L)' 'VRFYIFAIMFLIFDVEAVFLFPWAVIFMEQKIEHANVVPFYSMMLFLGVLFFAIIYAWKKGVLEWRK' A
#
# COMPACT_ATOMS: atom_id res chain seq x y z
N VAL A 1 -9.90 6.18 -24.02
CA VAL A 1 -10.40 6.70 -22.72
C VAL A 1 -10.21 5.65 -21.62
N ARG A 2 -8.96 5.35 -21.23
CA ARG A 2 -8.64 4.40 -20.13
C ARG A 2 -7.66 4.97 -19.08
N PHE A 3 -7.14 6.17 -19.30
CA PHE A 3 -6.21 6.84 -18.36
C PHE A 3 -6.86 7.22 -17.02
N TYR A 4 -8.18 7.39 -16.98
CA TYR A 4 -8.88 7.72 -15.72
C TYR A 4 -8.74 6.60 -14.67
N ILE A 5 -8.76 5.32 -15.11
CA ILE A 5 -8.61 4.18 -14.19
C ILE A 5 -7.19 4.17 -13.61
N PHE A 6 -6.20 4.50 -14.44
CA PHE A 6 -4.82 4.67 -13.98
C PHE A 6 -4.70 5.81 -12.96
N ALA A 7 -5.33 6.96 -13.22
CA ALA A 7 -5.32 8.10 -12.31
C ALA A 7 -6.00 7.80 -10.97
N ILE A 8 -7.15 7.12 -10.99
CA ILE A 8 -7.84 6.71 -9.75
C ILE A 8 -7.01 5.68 -8.98
N MET A 9 -6.43 4.70 -9.66
CA MET A 9 -5.57 3.71 -9.02
C MET A 9 -4.33 4.35 -8.39
N PHE A 10 -3.70 5.30 -9.10
CA PHE A 10 -2.58 6.08 -8.58
C PHE A 10 -2.99 6.88 -7.34
N LEU A 11 -4.14 7.58 -7.39
CA LEU A 11 -4.65 8.36 -6.26
C LEU A 11 -4.91 7.48 -5.03
N ILE A 12 -5.56 6.32 -5.23
CA ILE A 12 -5.83 5.37 -4.12
C ILE A 12 -4.51 4.87 -3.52
N PHE A 13 -3.56 4.46 -4.36
CA PHE A 13 -2.25 3.99 -3.90
C PHE A 13 -1.47 5.07 -3.14
N ASP A 14 -1.51 6.31 -3.62
CA ASP A 14 -0.86 7.46 -2.97
C ASP A 14 -1.48 7.74 -1.60
N VAL A 15 -2.80 7.71 -1.50
CA VAL A 15 -3.52 7.82 -0.21
C VAL A 15 -3.14 6.68 0.73
N GLU A 16 -3.02 5.44 0.22
CA GLU A 16 -2.58 4.29 1.01
C GLU A 16 -1.13 4.45 1.50
N ALA A 17 -0.24 5.02 0.68
CA ALA A 17 1.15 5.30 1.06
C ALA A 17 1.26 6.34 2.19
N VAL A 18 0.34 7.30 2.27
CA VAL A 18 0.30 8.28 3.37
C VAL A 18 0.10 7.59 4.73
N PHE A 19 -0.59 6.46 4.79
CA PHE A 19 -0.76 5.70 6.04
C PHE A 19 0.53 5.00 6.52
N LEU A 20 1.55 4.88 5.67
CA LEU A 20 2.85 4.32 6.06
C LEU A 20 3.58 5.26 7.05
N PHE A 21 3.37 6.58 6.94
CA PHE A 21 4.01 7.56 7.82
C PHE A 21 3.62 7.44 9.30
N PRO A 22 2.34 7.52 9.68
CA PRO A 22 1.95 7.39 11.09
C PRO A 22 2.34 6.01 11.65
N TRP A 23 2.25 4.95 10.83
CA TRP A 23 2.74 3.64 11.24
C TRP A 23 4.25 3.67 11.55
N ALA A 24 5.06 4.24 10.67
CA ALA A 24 6.50 4.32 10.85
C ALA A 24 6.89 5.14 12.08
N VAL A 25 6.17 6.23 12.35
CA VAL A 25 6.35 7.05 13.57
C VAL A 25 6.02 6.23 14.82
N ILE A 26 4.86 5.56 14.86
CA ILE A 26 4.46 4.72 16.01
C ILE A 26 5.47 3.60 16.24
N PHE A 27 5.95 2.96 15.16
CA PHE A 27 6.94 1.89 15.23
C PHE A 27 8.30 2.40 15.75
N MET A 28 8.71 3.62 15.40
CA MET A 28 9.94 4.24 15.90
C MET A 28 9.81 4.77 17.34
N GLU A 29 8.66 5.33 17.71
CA GLU A 29 8.39 5.87 19.06
C GLU A 29 8.25 4.75 20.09
N GLN A 30 7.66 3.61 19.70
CA GLN A 30 7.67 2.39 20.51
C GLN A 30 9.06 1.75 20.48
N LYS A 31 10.05 2.43 21.07
CA LYS A 31 11.39 1.90 21.34
C LYS A 31 11.26 0.56 22.05
N ILE A 32 11.44 -0.53 21.31
CA ILE A 32 12.06 -1.83 21.66
C ILE A 32 11.95 -2.28 23.13
N GLU A 33 10.86 -2.00 23.85
CA GLU A 33 10.77 -2.42 25.24
C GLU A 33 10.32 -3.87 25.34
N HIS A 34 9.49 -4.35 24.41
CA HIS A 34 9.31 -5.77 24.11
C HIS A 34 8.91 -5.87 22.64
N ALA A 35 9.25 -6.98 21.96
CA ALA A 35 8.94 -7.19 20.55
C ALA A 35 7.48 -6.80 20.23
N ASN A 36 7.30 -5.62 19.64
CA ASN A 36 5.98 -5.09 19.34
C ASN A 36 5.50 -5.77 18.07
N VAL A 37 5.05 -7.02 18.25
CA VAL A 37 4.58 -7.90 17.17
C VAL A 37 3.34 -7.31 16.50
N VAL A 38 2.50 -6.59 17.23
CA VAL A 38 1.23 -6.07 16.72
C VAL A 38 1.43 -5.02 15.60
N PRO A 39 2.19 -3.92 15.79
CA PRO A 39 2.45 -2.96 14.71
C PRO A 39 3.17 -3.60 13.52
N PHE A 40 4.03 -4.59 13.76
CA PHE A 40 4.76 -5.27 12.69
C PHE A 40 3.80 -6.09 11.80
N TYR A 41 2.95 -6.93 12.40
CA TYR A 41 2.00 -7.75 11.65
C TYR A 41 0.91 -6.92 10.98
N SER A 42 0.45 -5.83 11.60
CA SER A 42 -0.51 -4.92 10.96
C SER A 42 0.04 -4.30 9.67
N MET A 43 1.33 -3.93 9.67
CA MET A 43 1.99 -3.40 8.49
C MET A 43 2.23 -4.46 7.42
N MET A 44 2.62 -5.67 7.84
CA MET A 44 2.79 -6.78 6.91
C MET A 44 1.47 -7.10 6.18
N LEU A 45 0.35 -7.06 6.90
CA LEU A 45 -0.98 -7.22 6.32
C LEU A 45 -1.31 -6.07 5.37
N PHE A 46 -1.06 -4.83 5.77
CA PHE A 46 -1.29 -3.65 4.93
C PHE A 46 -0.51 -3.70 3.61
N LEU A 47 0.78 -4.00 3.68
CA LEU A 47 1.63 -4.20 2.50
C LEU A 47 1.16 -5.39 1.64
N GLY A 48 0.66 -6.46 2.28
CA GLY A 48 0.04 -7.57 1.59
C GLY A 48 -1.16 -7.14 0.75
N VAL A 49 -2.06 -6.33 1.31
CA VAL A 49 -3.23 -5.79 0.58
C VAL A 49 -2.81 -4.92 -0.60
N LEU A 50 -1.86 -4.00 -0.41
CA LEU A 50 -1.27 -3.19 -1.48
C LEU A 50 -0.71 -4.04 -2.61
N PHE A 51 0.05 -5.09 -2.26
CA PHE A 51 0.65 -6.00 -3.22
C PHE A 51 -0.41 -6.78 -4.01
N PHE A 52 -1.47 -7.26 -3.35
CA PHE A 52 -2.60 -7.90 -3.99
C PHE A 52 -3.36 -6.94 -4.93
N ALA A 53 -3.55 -5.69 -4.53
CA ALA A 53 -4.19 -4.67 -5.37
C ALA A 53 -3.41 -4.43 -6.68
N ILE A 54 -2.08 -4.31 -6.59
CA ILE A 54 -1.20 -4.16 -7.76
C ILE A 54 -1.25 -5.39 -8.66
N ILE A 55 -1.13 -6.60 -8.09
CA ILE A 55 -1.20 -7.85 -8.86
C ILE A 55 -2.54 -7.97 -9.58
N TYR A 56 -3.64 -7.63 -8.92
CA TYR A 56 -4.96 -7.65 -9.51
C TYR A 56 -5.07 -6.68 -10.69
N ALA A 57 -4.60 -5.44 -10.51
CA ALA A 57 -4.60 -4.42 -11.56
C ALA A 57 -3.76 -4.84 -12.77
N TRP A 58 -2.61 -5.49 -12.54
CA TRP A 58 -1.77 -6.03 -13.60
C TRP A 58 -2.45 -7.17 -14.36
N LYS A 59 -3.00 -8.17 -13.65
CA LYS A 59 -3.74 -9.28 -14.28
C LYS A 59 -4.93 -8.81 -15.12
N LYS A 60 -5.55 -7.69 -14.74
CA LYS A 60 -6.69 -7.11 -15.45
C LYS A 60 -6.27 -6.22 -16.64
N GLY A 61 -4.96 -6.09 -16.90
CA GLY A 61 -4.43 -5.31 -18.03
C GLY A 61 -4.70 -3.81 -17.89
N VAL A 62 -4.93 -3.31 -16.67
CA VAL A 62 -5.20 -1.88 -16.42
C VAL A 62 -3.94 -1.04 -16.65
N LEU A 63 -2.78 -1.66 -16.49
CA LEU A 63 -1.46 -1.07 -16.69
C LEU A 63 -0.98 -1.15 -18.15
N GLU A 64 -1.70 -1.83 -19.05
CA GLU A 64 -1.30 -1.94 -20.44
C GLU A 64 -1.60 -0.67 -21.22
N TRP A 65 -0.54 0.02 -21.64
CA TRP A 65 -0.60 1.03 -22.68
C TRP A 65 -0.77 0.36 -24.05
N ARG A 66 -2.02 0.24 -24.52
CA ARG A 66 -2.24 0.00 -25.95
C ARG A 66 -2.01 1.30 -26.71
N LYS A 67 -1.14 1.24 -27.73
CA LYS A 67 -1.03 2.26 -28.77
C LYS A 67 -2.37 2.49 -29.46
#